data_AF-A0A2E9SJ94-F1
#
_entry.id   AF-A0A2E9SJ94-F1
#
_cell.length_a   1.000
_cell.length_b   1.000
_cell.length_c   1.000
_cell.angle_alpha   90.00
_cell.angle_beta   90.00
_cell.angle_gamma   90.00
#
_symmetry.space_group_name_H-M   'P 1'
#
loop_
_entity.id
_entity.type
_entity.pdbx_description
1 polymer ?
#
loop_
_entity_poly.entity_id
_entity_poly.type
_entity_poly.pdbx_seq_one_letter_code
_entity_poly.pdbx_strand_id
1 'polypeptide(L)'
;MMKKILVMLTATLFAGLALAKTDDSAVGPHEVVANTTQELMKVIEEARGYVDQDPDRFNNEVRRIMDQVVDFQSFARGVMGKYGSRAYYQSLTSEEDKAQFRDHVLRFTQNFKDGLINTYAKGLLGFNGNKIEVLPLAEDADLSGSVGVRQHIYGERAKPYEVIYTLRRDAQGDWKLRNVIIEGLNLGRIYQNQFRTAVATYDGDIEKVIDNWTVAPKEVMEQAAGDAGEK
;
A
#
# COMPACT_ATOMS: atom_id res chain seq x y z
N MET A 1 16.02 -44.27 75.08
CA MET A 1 14.64 -44.37 74.53
C MET A 1 14.62 -43.55 73.23
N MET A 2 14.72 -44.15 72.03
CA MET A 2 13.61 -44.57 71.14
C MET A 2 12.54 -43.46 71.02
N LYS A 3 12.20 -42.85 69.87
CA LYS A 3 12.01 -43.28 68.47
C LYS A 3 12.10 -42.04 67.55
N LYS A 4 12.79 -42.10 66.40
CA LYS A 4 12.23 -42.10 65.03
C LYS A 4 10.95 -41.28 64.82
N ILE A 5 11.00 -40.30 63.92
CA ILE A 5 10.15 -40.24 62.71
C ILE A 5 10.83 -39.34 61.66
N LEU A 6 11.10 -40.00 60.54
CA LEU A 6 11.49 -39.49 59.24
C LEU A 6 10.21 -39.05 58.53
N VAL A 7 10.09 -37.79 58.11
CA VAL A 7 9.12 -37.38 57.09
C VAL A 7 9.85 -36.64 55.99
N MET A 8 9.78 -37.29 54.84
CA MET A 8 10.31 -36.97 53.53
C MET A 8 9.58 -35.75 52.98
N LEU A 9 10.26 -34.60 52.84
CA LEU A 9 9.71 -33.44 52.13
C LEU A 9 10.17 -33.51 50.67
N THR A 10 9.22 -33.87 49.82
CA THR A 10 9.30 -33.87 48.36
C THR A 10 9.69 -32.49 47.84
N ALA A 11 10.83 -32.41 47.16
CA ALA A 11 11.21 -31.25 46.37
C ALA A 11 10.37 -31.22 45.09
N THR A 12 9.31 -30.42 45.07
CA THR A 12 8.52 -30.15 43.87
C THR A 12 9.34 -29.25 42.94
N LEU A 13 9.90 -29.85 41.89
CA LEU A 13 10.53 -29.17 40.77
C LEU A 13 9.44 -28.34 40.05
N PHE A 14 9.39 -27.03 40.31
CA PHE A 14 8.60 -26.11 39.49
C PHE A 14 9.36 -25.88 38.18
N ALA A 15 9.23 -26.84 37.26
CA ALA A 15 9.63 -26.64 35.87
C ALA A 15 8.69 -25.58 35.30
N GLY A 16 9.17 -24.33 35.21
CA GLY A 16 8.48 -23.29 34.47
C GLY A 16 8.36 -23.75 33.02
N LEU A 17 7.16 -24.20 32.63
CA LEU A 17 6.76 -24.20 31.24
C LEU A 17 6.82 -22.75 30.79
N ALA A 18 7.89 -22.40 30.09
CA ALA A 18 7.86 -21.27 29.18
C ALA A 18 6.77 -21.60 28.17
N LEU A 19 5.57 -21.05 28.40
CA LEU A 19 4.58 -20.87 27.37
C LEU A 19 5.27 -20.01 26.31
N ALA A 20 5.79 -20.66 25.28
CA ALA A 20 6.09 -20.00 24.03
C ALA A 20 4.79 -19.31 23.61
N LYS A 21 4.75 -17.99 23.74
CA LYS A 21 3.76 -17.19 23.04
C LYS A 21 4.02 -17.46 21.56
N THR A 22 3.21 -18.33 20.97
CA THR A 22 2.98 -18.28 19.54
C THR A 22 2.40 -16.90 19.27
N ASP A 23 3.22 -15.98 18.75
CA ASP A 23 2.74 -14.77 18.07
C ASP A 23 1.98 -15.24 16.83
N ASP A 24 0.75 -15.70 17.06
CA ASP A 24 -0.22 -16.05 16.05
C ASP A 24 -1.13 -14.84 15.89
N SER A 25 -0.95 -14.10 14.79
CA SER A 25 -1.86 -13.10 14.19
C SER A 25 -1.17 -11.86 13.59
N ALA A 26 0.10 -11.94 13.17
CA ALA A 26 0.59 -10.93 12.22
C ALA A 26 -0.29 -11.02 10.96
N VAL A 27 -1.15 -10.00 10.74
CA VAL A 27 -2.13 -9.95 9.65
C VAL A 27 -1.40 -10.18 8.33
N GLY A 28 -1.76 -11.25 7.62
CA GLY A 28 -1.12 -11.60 6.36
C GLY A 28 -1.47 -10.63 5.23
N PRO A 29 -0.77 -10.69 4.09
CA PRO A 29 -0.98 -9.74 3.00
C PRO A 29 -2.36 -9.87 2.37
N HIS A 30 -2.94 -11.08 2.33
CA HIS A 30 -4.32 -11.29 1.90
C HIS A 30 -5.29 -10.56 2.83
N GLU A 31 -5.13 -10.77 4.15
CA GLU A 31 -5.99 -10.20 5.17
C GLU A 31 -5.89 -8.67 5.20
N VAL A 32 -4.70 -8.09 4.97
CA VAL A 32 -4.55 -6.63 4.83
C VAL A 32 -5.45 -6.12 3.71
N VAL A 33 -5.42 -6.72 2.51
CA VAL A 33 -6.25 -6.28 1.38
C VAL A 33 -7.74 -6.54 1.65
N ALA A 34 -8.09 -7.71 2.20
CA ALA A 34 -9.47 -8.08 2.50
C ALA A 34 -10.11 -7.15 3.53
N ASN A 35 -9.42 -6.88 4.64
CA ASN A 35 -9.90 -6.00 5.71
C ASN A 35 -10.02 -4.55 5.21
N THR A 36 -9.03 -4.06 4.47
CA THR A 36 -9.07 -2.73 3.87
C THR A 36 -10.25 -2.58 2.91
N THR A 37 -10.48 -3.59 2.08
CA THR A 37 -11.62 -3.60 1.16
C THR A 37 -12.94 -3.50 1.92
N GLN A 38 -13.10 -4.27 2.99
CA GLN A 38 -14.30 -4.22 3.82
C GLN A 38 -14.49 -2.85 4.50
N GLU A 39 -13.42 -2.24 5.00
CA GLU A 39 -13.47 -0.90 5.62
C GLU A 39 -13.86 0.17 4.59
N LEU A 40 -13.25 0.14 3.39
CA LEU A 40 -13.60 1.05 2.30
C LEU A 40 -15.05 0.91 1.88
N MET A 41 -15.59 -0.32 1.78
CA MET A 41 -16.99 -0.53 1.42
C MET A 41 -17.96 0.07 2.44
N LYS A 42 -17.62 0.04 3.74
CA LYS A 42 -18.41 0.72 4.78
C LYS A 42 -18.38 2.23 4.60
N VAL A 43 -17.19 2.80 4.40
CA VAL A 43 -17.03 4.24 4.14
C VAL A 43 -17.82 4.68 2.90
N ILE A 44 -17.77 3.89 1.82
CA ILE A 44 -18.52 4.17 0.57
C ILE A 44 -20.03 4.14 0.81
N GLU A 45 -20.54 3.18 1.59
CA GLU A 45 -21.98 3.11 1.92
C GLU A 45 -22.43 4.34 2.73
N GLU A 46 -21.67 4.71 3.76
CA GLU A 46 -21.96 5.88 4.60
C GLU A 46 -21.85 7.20 3.81
N ALA A 47 -20.87 7.29 2.90
CA ALA A 47 -20.62 8.47 2.09
C ALA A 47 -21.81 8.89 1.23
N ARG A 48 -22.67 7.96 0.82
CA ARG A 48 -23.86 8.27 0.01
C ARG A 48 -24.76 9.32 0.62
N GLY A 49 -24.81 9.38 1.96
CA GLY A 49 -25.66 10.34 2.66
C GLY A 49 -25.08 11.76 2.75
N TYR A 50 -23.80 11.96 2.42
CA TYR A 50 -23.12 13.25 2.65
C TYR A 50 -22.14 13.69 1.56
N VAL A 51 -21.70 12.82 0.65
CA VAL A 51 -20.55 13.08 -0.25
C VAL A 51 -20.82 14.21 -1.25
N ASP A 52 -22.08 14.44 -1.62
CA ASP A 52 -22.47 15.56 -2.48
C ASP A 52 -22.36 16.91 -1.76
N GLN A 53 -22.49 16.93 -0.43
CA GLN A 53 -22.38 18.15 0.38
C GLN A 53 -20.98 18.33 0.96
N ASP A 54 -20.30 17.24 1.29
CA ASP A 54 -18.99 17.21 1.93
C ASP A 54 -18.09 16.11 1.32
N PRO A 55 -17.59 16.33 0.10
CA PRO A 55 -16.70 15.38 -0.57
C PRO A 55 -15.33 15.27 0.12
N ASP A 56 -14.91 16.32 0.83
CA ASP A 56 -13.63 16.35 1.54
C ASP A 56 -13.64 15.41 2.75
N ARG A 57 -14.77 15.31 3.47
CA ARG A 57 -14.95 14.29 4.50
C ARG A 57 -14.74 12.88 3.96
N PHE A 58 -15.31 12.56 2.80
CA PHE A 58 -15.13 11.23 2.18
C PHE A 58 -13.66 10.99 1.80
N ASN A 59 -13.01 11.96 1.15
CA ASN A 59 -11.60 11.86 0.81
C ASN A 59 -10.71 11.68 2.06
N ASN A 60 -11.04 12.33 3.17
CA ASN A 60 -10.31 12.21 4.43
C ASN A 60 -10.48 10.84 5.09
N GLU A 61 -11.66 10.22 5.02
CA GLU A 61 -11.86 8.84 5.49
C GLU A 61 -11.05 7.85 4.64
N VAL A 62 -11.10 7.97 3.32
CA VAL A 62 -10.27 7.14 2.41
C VAL A 62 -8.79 7.32 2.73
N ARG A 63 -8.34 8.56 2.92
CA ARG A 63 -6.97 8.89 3.30
C ARG A 63 -6.54 8.20 4.59
N ARG A 64 -7.38 8.26 5.64
CA ARG A 64 -7.11 7.64 6.94
C ARG A 64 -6.89 6.13 6.80
N ILE A 65 -7.71 5.45 6.00
CA ILE A 65 -7.58 4.02 5.74
C ILE A 65 -6.28 3.72 4.98
N MET A 66 -6.03 4.46 3.89
CA MET A 66 -4.84 4.26 3.06
C MET A 66 -3.54 4.49 3.84
N ASP A 67 -3.52 5.44 4.78
CA ASP A 67 -2.36 5.70 5.64
C ASP A 67 -1.94 4.53 6.52
N GLN A 68 -2.87 3.62 6.84
CA GLN A 68 -2.55 2.44 7.65
C GLN A 68 -1.92 1.32 6.82
N VAL A 69 -2.18 1.27 5.52
CA VAL A 69 -1.93 0.08 4.70
C VAL A 69 -0.95 0.33 3.55
N VAL A 70 -0.78 1.59 3.12
CA VAL A 70 0.12 1.96 2.04
C VAL A 70 1.41 2.54 2.59
N ASP A 71 2.55 2.00 2.15
CA ASP A 71 3.86 2.63 2.38
C ASP A 71 4.08 3.67 1.29
N PHE A 72 3.42 4.83 1.46
CA PHE A 72 3.44 5.92 0.49
C PHE A 72 4.85 6.43 0.20
N GLN A 73 5.73 6.45 1.20
CA GLN A 73 7.10 6.91 1.00
C GLN A 73 7.88 5.95 0.11
N SER A 74 7.79 4.64 0.33
CA SER A 74 8.42 3.65 -0.57
C SER A 74 7.81 3.70 -1.97
N PHE A 75 6.49 3.87 -2.07
CA PHE A 75 5.82 3.98 -3.36
C PHE A 75 6.28 5.23 -4.12
N ALA A 76 6.27 6.40 -3.48
CA ALA A 76 6.75 7.65 -4.04
C ALA A 76 8.21 7.55 -4.50
N ARG A 77 9.10 6.94 -3.70
CA ARG A 77 10.50 6.69 -4.11
C ARG A 77 10.60 5.77 -5.33
N GLY A 78 9.72 4.77 -5.43
CA GLY A 78 9.61 3.93 -6.63
C GLY A 78 9.25 4.73 -7.88
N VAL A 79 8.28 5.65 -7.75
CA VAL A 79 7.88 6.59 -8.81
C VAL A 79 9.01 7.56 -9.18
N MET A 80 9.75 8.09 -8.20
CA MET A 80 10.92 8.95 -8.46
C MET A 80 12.07 8.19 -9.14
N GLY A 81 12.04 6.86 -9.14
CA GLY A 81 13.03 6.00 -9.81
C GLY A 81 14.45 6.26 -9.32
N LYS A 82 15.38 6.57 -10.23
CA LYS A 82 16.78 6.84 -9.87
C LYS A 82 16.89 7.99 -8.85
N TYR A 83 16.06 9.03 -8.97
CA TYR A 83 16.08 10.21 -8.11
C TYR A 83 15.49 9.98 -6.71
N GLY A 84 14.76 8.88 -6.51
CA GLY A 84 14.30 8.43 -5.19
C GLY A 84 15.10 7.25 -4.65
N SER A 85 16.16 6.82 -5.34
CA SER A 85 16.89 5.59 -4.99
C SER A 85 17.86 5.78 -3.82
N ARG A 86 18.19 4.67 -3.15
CA ARG A 86 19.25 4.67 -2.13
C ARG A 86 20.61 5.04 -2.73
N ALA A 87 20.90 4.57 -3.94
CA ALA A 87 22.15 4.86 -4.64
C ALA A 87 22.33 6.36 -4.91
N TYR A 88 21.27 7.04 -5.37
CA TYR A 88 21.31 8.50 -5.57
C TYR A 88 21.58 9.24 -4.26
N TYR A 89 20.84 8.91 -3.19
CA TYR A 89 21.11 9.48 -1.86
C TYR A 89 22.57 9.27 -1.40
N GLN A 90 23.13 8.09 -1.62
CA GLN A 90 24.51 7.77 -1.24
C GLN A 90 25.56 8.47 -2.10
N SER A 91 25.22 8.88 -3.33
CA SER A 91 26.12 9.67 -4.18
C SER A 91 26.22 11.15 -3.78
N LEU A 92 25.31 11.65 -2.94
CA LEU A 92 25.33 13.02 -2.45
C LEU A 92 26.42 13.19 -1.39
N THR A 93 27.28 14.20 -1.56
CA THR A 93 28.46 14.42 -0.73
C THR A 93 28.22 15.42 0.39
N SER A 94 27.39 16.44 0.16
CA SER A 94 27.06 17.44 1.17
C SER A 94 25.84 17.03 2.01
N GLU A 95 25.82 17.44 3.28
CA GLU A 95 24.66 17.22 4.15
C GLU A 95 23.46 18.07 3.73
N GLU A 96 23.70 19.20 3.05
CA GLU A 96 22.67 20.06 2.50
C GLU A 96 21.93 19.37 1.34
N ASP A 97 22.65 18.76 0.39
CA ASP A 97 22.04 18.00 -0.71
C ASP A 97 21.24 16.80 -0.17
N LYS A 98 21.75 16.12 0.86
CA LYS A 98 21.03 15.02 1.51
C LYS A 98 19.77 15.51 2.22
N ALA A 99 19.81 16.70 2.83
CA ALA A 99 18.63 17.31 3.44
C ALA A 99 17.59 17.66 2.37
N GLN A 100 18.01 18.29 1.26
CA GLN A 100 17.15 18.59 0.12
C GLN A 100 16.53 17.32 -0.47
N PHE A 101 17.31 16.25 -0.65
CA PHE A 101 16.76 14.97 -1.10
C PHE A 101 15.64 14.46 -0.18
N ARG A 102 15.84 14.53 1.15
CA ARG A 102 14.82 14.07 2.11
C ARG A 102 13.57 14.93 2.03
N ASP A 103 13.74 16.25 1.93
CA ASP A 103 12.62 17.19 1.74
C ASP A 103 11.85 16.91 0.45
N HIS A 104 12.54 16.77 -0.68
CA HIS A 104 11.95 16.42 -1.97
C HIS A 104 11.15 15.12 -1.89
N VAL A 105 11.70 14.07 -1.29
CA VAL A 105 10.97 12.79 -1.12
C VAL A 105 9.71 12.99 -0.28
N LEU A 106 9.77 13.75 0.82
CA LEU A 106 8.61 13.98 1.69
C LEU A 106 7.53 14.79 0.98
N ARG A 107 7.89 15.91 0.35
CA ARG A 107 6.94 16.76 -0.40
C ARG A 107 6.34 16.02 -1.59
N PHE A 108 7.16 15.29 -2.35
CA PHE A 108 6.66 14.46 -3.43
C PHE A 108 5.71 13.38 -2.92
N THR A 109 6.04 12.72 -1.80
CA THR A 109 5.17 11.72 -1.18
C THR A 109 3.80 12.31 -0.84
N GLN A 110 3.77 13.51 -0.26
CA GLN A 110 2.52 14.19 0.08
C GLN A 110 1.73 14.57 -1.18
N ASN A 111 2.34 15.25 -2.14
CA ASN A 111 1.69 15.64 -3.40
C ASN A 111 1.16 14.42 -4.17
N PHE A 112 1.94 13.34 -4.22
CA PHE A 112 1.55 12.10 -4.90
C PHE A 112 0.39 11.40 -4.20
N LYS A 113 0.46 11.24 -2.87
CA LYS A 113 -0.62 10.69 -2.05
C LYS A 113 -1.91 11.48 -2.22
N ASP A 114 -1.84 12.82 -2.10
CA ASP A 114 -2.99 13.70 -2.26
C ASP A 114 -3.58 13.61 -3.66
N GLY A 115 -2.72 13.63 -4.69
CA GLY A 115 -3.14 13.45 -6.07
C GLY A 115 -3.85 12.12 -6.31
N LEU A 116 -3.30 11.00 -5.82
CA LEU A 116 -3.94 9.69 -5.94
C LEU A 116 -5.33 9.67 -5.30
N ILE A 117 -5.45 10.13 -4.05
CA ILE A 117 -6.73 10.09 -3.34
C ILE A 117 -7.75 11.01 -4.02
N ASN A 118 -7.37 12.25 -4.32
CA ASN A 118 -8.28 13.21 -4.93
C ASN A 118 -8.74 12.80 -6.34
N THR A 119 -7.85 12.15 -7.10
CA THR A 119 -8.16 11.69 -8.47
C THR A 119 -9.02 10.43 -8.48
N TYR A 120 -8.82 9.50 -7.54
CA TYR A 120 -9.41 8.15 -7.62
C TYR A 120 -10.48 7.85 -6.58
N ALA A 121 -10.51 8.52 -5.42
CA ALA A 121 -11.46 8.20 -4.34
C ALA A 121 -12.91 8.29 -4.81
N LYS A 122 -13.28 9.33 -5.57
CA LYS A 122 -14.65 9.48 -6.12
C LYS A 122 -15.06 8.32 -7.02
N GLY A 123 -14.11 7.71 -7.75
CA GLY A 123 -14.37 6.52 -8.56
C GLY A 123 -14.86 5.34 -7.72
N LEU A 124 -14.52 5.30 -6.42
CA LEU A 124 -14.96 4.25 -5.52
C LEU A 124 -16.47 4.26 -5.26
N LEU A 125 -17.12 5.42 -5.35
CA LEU A 125 -18.57 5.57 -5.17
C LEU A 125 -19.36 4.80 -6.25
N GLY A 126 -18.74 4.53 -7.39
CA GLY A 126 -19.34 3.76 -8.49
C GLY A 126 -19.46 2.25 -8.22
N PHE A 127 -18.83 1.70 -7.18
CA PHE A 127 -18.84 0.25 -6.90
C PHE A 127 -20.06 -0.22 -6.09
N ASN A 128 -21.19 0.48 -6.17
CA ASN A 128 -22.39 0.16 -5.39
C ASN A 128 -22.91 -1.25 -5.67
N GLY A 129 -22.88 -2.12 -4.65
CA GLY A 129 -23.45 -3.47 -4.71
C GLY A 129 -22.65 -4.46 -5.57
N ASN A 130 -21.51 -4.02 -6.12
CA ASN A 130 -20.62 -4.91 -6.86
C ASN A 130 -20.05 -5.96 -5.92
N LYS A 131 -20.13 -7.23 -6.32
CA LYS A 131 -19.43 -8.29 -5.61
C LYS A 131 -17.93 -8.01 -5.74
N ILE A 132 -17.23 -8.01 -4.61
CA ILE A 132 -15.77 -7.85 -4.57
C ILE A 132 -15.20 -9.09 -3.89
N GLU A 133 -14.19 -9.69 -4.50
CA GLU A 133 -13.59 -10.93 -4.04
C GLU A 133 -12.06 -10.78 -3.99
N VAL A 134 -11.47 -10.90 -2.80
CA VAL A 134 -10.02 -10.95 -2.64
C VAL A 134 -9.61 -12.42 -2.69
N LEU A 135 -8.93 -12.80 -3.77
CA LEU A 135 -8.59 -14.19 -4.06
C LEU A 135 -7.53 -14.69 -3.06
N PRO A 136 -7.63 -15.94 -2.60
CA PRO A 136 -6.63 -16.53 -1.72
C PRO A 136 -5.26 -16.56 -2.42
N LEU A 137 -4.21 -16.52 -1.60
CA LEU A 137 -2.86 -16.80 -2.08
C LEU A 137 -2.72 -18.28 -2.43
N ALA A 138 -1.73 -18.60 -3.26
CA ALA A 138 -1.32 -19.98 -3.45
C ALA A 138 -0.81 -20.55 -2.11
N GLU A 139 -1.05 -21.84 -1.86
CA GLU A 139 -0.64 -22.50 -0.61
C GLU A 139 0.89 -22.46 -0.41
N ASP A 140 1.65 -22.44 -1.50
CA ASP A 140 3.11 -22.40 -1.56
C ASP A 140 3.68 -21.00 -1.83
N ALA A 141 2.88 -19.94 -1.64
CA ALA A 141 3.32 -18.57 -1.90
C ALA A 141 4.54 -18.17 -1.04
N ASP A 142 5.60 -17.68 -1.69
CA ASP A 142 6.77 -17.14 -1.01
C ASP A 142 6.45 -15.78 -0.35
N LEU A 143 6.41 -15.79 0.99
CA LEU A 143 6.14 -14.62 1.81
C LEU A 143 7.41 -13.89 2.29
N SER A 144 8.61 -14.29 1.85
CA SER A 144 9.88 -13.66 2.24
C SER A 144 10.13 -12.32 1.53
N GLY A 145 9.47 -12.10 0.40
CA GLY A 145 9.67 -10.96 -0.49
C GLY A 145 8.43 -10.08 -0.69
N SER A 146 8.20 -9.70 -1.94
CA SER A 146 6.99 -8.97 -2.34
C SER A 146 5.93 -9.98 -2.75
N VAL A 147 4.70 -9.77 -2.29
CA VAL A 147 3.57 -10.69 -2.52
C VAL A 147 2.49 -9.98 -3.34
N GLY A 148 2.01 -10.66 -4.38
CA GLY A 148 0.88 -10.20 -5.17
C GLY A 148 -0.44 -10.73 -4.61
N VAL A 149 -1.33 -9.85 -4.19
CA VAL A 149 -2.70 -10.20 -3.78
C VAL A 149 -3.66 -9.76 -4.88
N ARG A 150 -4.46 -10.71 -5.39
CA ARG A 150 -5.43 -10.45 -6.45
C ARG A 150 -6.81 -10.16 -5.88
N GLN A 151 -7.48 -9.20 -6.50
CA GLN A 151 -8.87 -8.85 -6.22
C GLN A 151 -9.65 -8.81 -7.53
N HIS A 152 -10.85 -9.38 -7.49
CA HIS A 152 -11.83 -9.31 -8.54
C HIS A 152 -12.98 -8.39 -8.12
N ILE A 153 -13.34 -7.48 -9.01
CA ILE A 153 -14.49 -6.60 -8.86
C ILE A 153 -15.49 -6.93 -9.96
N TYR A 154 -16.63 -7.49 -9.58
CA TYR A 154 -17.68 -7.93 -10.48
C TYR A 154 -18.67 -6.78 -10.71
N GLY A 155 -18.93 -6.46 -11.99
CA GLY A 155 -19.94 -5.49 -12.39
C GLY A 155 -20.81 -6.07 -13.52
N GLU A 156 -21.28 -5.22 -14.42
CA GLU A 156 -22.15 -5.63 -15.53
C GLU A 156 -21.43 -6.41 -16.64
N ARG A 157 -20.09 -6.29 -16.73
CA ARG A 157 -19.29 -6.97 -17.75
C ARG A 157 -19.15 -8.47 -17.48
N ALA A 158 -18.92 -9.25 -18.54
CA ALA A 158 -18.84 -10.71 -18.47
C ALA A 158 -17.65 -11.26 -17.66
N LYS A 159 -16.53 -10.53 -17.59
CA LYS A 159 -15.33 -10.90 -16.79
C LYS A 159 -15.14 -9.90 -15.65
N PRO A 160 -14.76 -10.28 -14.42
CA PRO A 160 -14.51 -9.30 -13.35
C PRO A 160 -13.30 -8.41 -13.64
N TYR A 161 -13.29 -7.17 -13.15
CA TYR A 161 -12.09 -6.31 -13.12
C TYR A 161 -11.04 -6.89 -12.20
N GLU A 162 -9.81 -7.05 -12.69
CA GLU A 162 -8.68 -7.56 -11.91
C GLU A 162 -7.83 -6.41 -11.40
N VAL A 163 -7.57 -6.44 -10.09
CA VAL A 163 -6.62 -5.58 -9.41
C VAL A 163 -5.59 -6.46 -8.70
N ILE A 164 -4.31 -6.19 -8.91
CA ILE A 164 -3.21 -6.88 -8.24
C ILE A 164 -2.46 -5.88 -7.36
N TYR A 165 -2.50 -6.09 -6.06
CA TYR A 165 -1.76 -5.32 -5.08
C TYR A 165 -0.42 -5.99 -4.82
N THR A 166 0.68 -5.23 -4.91
CA THR A 166 1.99 -5.71 -4.47
C THR A 166 2.24 -5.23 -3.06
N LEU A 167 2.32 -6.17 -2.11
CA LEU A 167 2.61 -5.91 -0.71
C LEU A 167 4.02 -6.36 -0.35
N ARG A 168 4.62 -5.71 0.64
CA ARG A 168 5.88 -6.12 1.26
C ARG A 168 5.88 -5.75 2.73
N ARG A 169 6.55 -6.55 3.56
CA ARG A 169 6.78 -6.20 4.97
C ARG A 169 7.64 -4.94 5.08
N ASP A 170 7.23 -4.04 5.95
CA ASP A 170 8.05 -2.90 6.36
C ASP A 170 9.10 -3.31 7.41
N ALA A 171 9.77 -2.32 8.02
CA ALA A 171 10.81 -2.57 9.02
C ALA A 171 10.24 -3.11 10.34
N GLN A 172 8.95 -2.90 10.60
CA GLN A 172 8.22 -3.38 11.77
C GLN A 172 7.68 -4.80 11.55
N GLY A 173 7.67 -5.26 10.30
CA GLY A 173 7.19 -6.59 9.91
C GLY A 173 5.75 -6.57 9.39
N ASP A 174 5.12 -5.40 9.32
CA ASP A 174 3.74 -5.23 8.86
C ASP A 174 3.68 -5.23 7.33
N TRP A 175 2.68 -5.89 6.76
CA TRP A 175 2.48 -5.87 5.31
C TRP A 175 1.93 -4.52 4.86
N LYS A 176 2.66 -3.88 3.94
CA LYS A 176 2.27 -2.61 3.34
C LYS A 176 2.17 -2.73 1.83
N LEU A 177 1.14 -2.12 1.26
CA LEU A 177 0.97 -1.95 -0.18
C LEU A 177 2.01 -0.97 -0.70
N ARG A 178 2.67 -1.34 -1.80
CA ARG A 178 3.71 -0.52 -2.45
C ARG A 178 3.51 -0.31 -3.94
N ASN A 179 2.58 -1.06 -4.55
CA ASN A 179 2.23 -0.90 -5.95
C ASN A 179 0.84 -1.50 -6.21
N VAL A 180 0.23 -1.10 -7.31
CA VAL A 180 -1.02 -1.67 -7.82
C VAL A 180 -0.96 -1.83 -9.33
N ILE A 181 -1.54 -2.92 -9.82
CA ILE A 181 -1.73 -3.22 -11.23
C ILE A 181 -3.23 -3.35 -11.45
N ILE A 182 -3.79 -2.63 -12.42
CA ILE A 182 -5.23 -2.64 -12.72
C ILE A 182 -5.39 -3.03 -14.17
N GLU A 183 -6.09 -4.14 -14.46
CA GLU A 183 -6.25 -4.66 -15.84
C GLU A 183 -4.90 -4.75 -16.59
N GLY A 184 -3.85 -5.22 -15.90
CA GLY A 184 -2.49 -5.30 -16.46
C GLY A 184 -1.70 -3.98 -16.48
N LEU A 185 -2.33 -2.83 -16.22
CA LEU A 185 -1.68 -1.53 -16.16
C LEU A 185 -0.98 -1.33 -14.81
N ASN A 186 0.35 -1.37 -14.82
CA ASN A 186 1.16 -1.18 -13.62
C ASN A 186 1.31 0.32 -13.29
N LEU A 187 0.57 0.79 -12.28
CA LEU A 187 0.53 2.22 -11.95
C LEU A 187 1.90 2.77 -11.53
N GLY A 188 2.65 2.02 -10.72
CA GLY A 188 3.99 2.44 -10.32
C GLY A 188 4.92 2.67 -11.50
N ARG A 189 4.87 1.82 -12.53
CA ARG A 189 5.65 2.00 -13.77
C ARG A 189 5.15 3.19 -14.58
N ILE A 190 3.83 3.38 -14.69
CA ILE A 190 3.24 4.51 -15.42
C ILE A 190 3.69 5.83 -14.79
N TYR A 191 3.50 6.00 -13.49
CA TYR A 191 3.93 7.21 -12.80
C TYR A 191 5.45 7.38 -12.81
N GLN A 192 6.22 6.30 -12.73
CA GLN A 192 7.68 6.39 -12.87
C GLN A 192 8.10 6.92 -14.24
N ASN A 193 7.42 6.50 -15.30
CA ASN A 193 7.66 7.05 -16.64
C ASN A 193 7.28 8.53 -16.72
N GLN A 194 6.13 8.92 -16.16
CA GLN A 194 5.70 10.32 -16.12
C GLN A 194 6.70 11.20 -15.34
N PHE A 195 7.17 10.73 -14.18
CA PHE A 195 8.18 11.42 -13.38
C PHE A 195 9.47 11.61 -14.18
N ARG A 196 9.97 10.56 -14.84
CA ARG A 196 11.16 10.66 -15.69
C ARG A 196 10.98 11.69 -16.82
N THR A 197 9.81 11.72 -17.46
CA THR A 197 9.49 12.71 -18.50
C THR A 197 9.45 14.13 -17.94
N ALA A 198 8.84 14.33 -16.77
CA ALA A 198 8.82 15.62 -16.11
C ALA A 198 10.23 16.11 -15.77
N VAL A 199 11.10 15.23 -15.26
CA VAL A 199 12.50 15.57 -14.98
C VAL A 199 13.24 15.99 -16.25
N ALA A 200 13.01 15.32 -17.37
CA ALA A 200 13.60 15.72 -18.65
C ALA A 200 13.06 17.07 -19.14
N THR A 201 11.77 17.36 -18.90
CA THR A 201 11.12 18.62 -19.28
C THR A 201 11.65 19.81 -18.47
N TYR A 202 12.00 19.57 -17.20
CA TYR A 202 12.55 20.58 -16.30
C TYR A 202 14.08 20.51 -16.19
N ASP A 203 14.78 19.96 -17.20
CA ASP A 203 16.25 19.93 -17.28
C ASP A 203 16.97 19.34 -16.06
N GLY A 204 16.33 18.38 -15.37
CA GLY A 204 16.89 17.76 -14.16
C GLY A 204 16.48 18.42 -12.84
N ASP A 205 15.73 19.53 -12.87
CA ASP A 205 15.27 20.27 -11.70
C ASP A 205 14.13 19.53 -10.99
N ILE A 206 14.49 18.81 -9.91
CA ILE A 206 13.56 17.98 -9.14
C ILE A 206 12.55 18.83 -8.37
N GLU A 207 12.94 20.02 -7.94
CA GLU A 207 12.05 20.94 -7.22
C GLU A 207 10.88 21.34 -8.12
N LYS A 208 11.18 21.77 -9.35
CA LYS A 208 10.14 22.09 -10.35
C LYS A 208 9.26 20.90 -10.69
N VAL A 209 9.82 19.70 -10.76
CA VAL A 209 9.01 18.49 -10.99
C VAL A 209 8.00 18.30 -9.87
N ILE A 210 8.40 18.47 -8.61
CA ILE A 210 7.55 18.28 -7.43
C ILE A 210 6.47 19.36 -7.36
N ASP A 211 6.85 20.62 -7.59
CA ASP A 211 5.94 21.77 -7.53
C ASP A 211 4.88 21.75 -8.63
N ASN A 212 5.21 21.14 -9.77
CA ASN A 212 4.30 21.02 -10.92
C ASN A 212 3.74 19.60 -11.06
N TRP A 213 3.92 18.74 -10.05
CA TRP A 213 3.46 17.36 -10.13
C TRP A 213 1.94 17.29 -10.03
N THR A 214 1.33 16.63 -11.01
CA THR A 214 -0.11 16.34 -10.99
C THR A 214 -0.34 14.87 -11.30
N VAL A 215 -1.23 14.25 -10.53
CA VAL A 215 -1.74 12.90 -10.84
C VAL A 215 -2.88 13.06 -11.84
N ALA A 216 -2.58 12.88 -13.14
CA ALA A 216 -3.57 13.01 -14.20
C ALA A 216 -4.61 11.87 -14.17
N PRO A 217 -5.93 12.14 -14.27
CA PRO A 217 -6.95 11.11 -14.33
C PRO A 217 -6.97 10.36 -15.67
N LYS A 218 -7.49 9.13 -15.61
CA LYS A 218 -8.22 8.33 -16.63
C LYS A 218 -7.73 8.27 -18.10
N GLU A 219 -7.41 9.36 -18.78
CA GLU A 219 -7.07 9.38 -20.21
C GLU A 219 -5.85 8.51 -20.54
N VAL A 220 -4.83 8.51 -19.66
CA VAL A 220 -3.67 7.62 -19.79
C VAL A 220 -4.05 6.14 -19.59
N MET A 221 -5.05 5.85 -18.75
CA MET A 221 -5.51 4.48 -18.48
C MET A 221 -6.49 3.98 -19.56
N GLU A 222 -7.35 4.85 -20.09
CA GLU A 222 -8.27 4.56 -21.20
C GLU A 222 -7.51 4.40 -22.52
N GLN A 223 -6.47 5.21 -22.76
CA GLN A 223 -5.60 5.07 -23.93
C GLN A 223 -4.74 3.80 -23.85
N ALA A 224 -4.18 3.47 -22.67
CA ALA A 224 -3.43 2.23 -22.46
C ALA A 224 -4.31 0.96 -22.50
N ALA A 225 -5.59 1.06 -22.10
CA ALA A 225 -6.55 -0.03 -22.22
C ALA A 225 -7.10 -0.18 -23.66
N GLY A 226 -7.26 0.93 -24.39
CA GLY A 226 -7.61 0.94 -25.81
C GLY A 226 -6.55 0.25 -26.67
N ASP A 227 -5.27 0.55 -26.44
CA ASP A 227 -4.15 -0.05 -27.18
C ASP A 227 -3.94 -1.55 -26.89
N ALA A 228 -4.44 -2.05 -25.76
CA ALA A 228 -4.38 -3.47 -25.38
C ALA A 228 -5.56 -4.30 -25.91
N GLY A 229 -6.63 -3.65 -26.37
CA GLY A 229 -7.81 -4.30 -26.97
C GLY A 229 -7.72 -4.54 -28.48
N GLU A 230 -6.70 -3.99 -29.15
CA GLU A 230 -6.49 -4.08 -30.60
C GLU A 230 -5.38 -5.07 -31.04
N LYS A 231 -4.87 -5.91 -30.12
CA LYS A 231 -3.86 -6.93 -30.46
C LYS A 231 -4.31 -8.36 -30.21
#